data_AF-A0A815Q1V2-F1
#
_entry.id   AF-A0A815Q1V2-F1
#
_cell.length_a   1.000
_cell.length_b   1.000
_cell.length_c   1.000
_cell.angle_alpha   90.00
_cell.angle_beta   90.00
_cell.angle_gamma   90.00
#
_symmetry.space_group_name_H-M   'P 1'
#
loop_
_entity.id
_entity.type
_entity.pdbx_description
1 polymer ?
#
loop_
_entity_poly.entity_id
_entity_poly.type
_entity_poly.pdbx_seq_one_letter_code
_entity_poly.pdbx_strand_id
1 'polypeptide(L)'
;MDRNMKLILVTVGVGILFTISIFGLAIATLVKVNTIKSSTITTTPKSLDSILAESIRINDVMDHLNAFQRIATSSNGNRAVTTIGYNHTLNYITDTLAANTNFNVSKAFFPVRQFAMASDPILISSINGVIKNYTFSKDLSVADFTYIELSTRADFTNFVGISVIPNVGCFDADWKNANPPVTGRVALVKRGVCAFSDKGVLAAQNNAAAILIYNDGVTPDRVQPMAINLGQENAVPALFLSFPVGQALVAAAQDSSTNTGVQLVINLVDLPLSPVGNICADTPTGDATQTIVYNVVVFN
;
A
#
# COMPACT_ATOMS: atom_id res chain seq x y z
N MET A 1 -10.24 23.48 60.96
CA MET A 1 -10.89 22.18 60.70
C MET A 1 -9.88 21.36 59.92
N ASP A 2 -8.86 20.80 60.57
CA ASP A 2 -8.89 19.47 61.23
C ASP A 2 -9.42 18.38 60.28
N ARG A 3 -8.79 17.23 60.05
CA ARG A 3 -7.49 16.66 60.48
C ARG A 3 -7.35 15.30 59.74
N ASN A 4 -6.15 14.99 59.27
CA ASN A 4 -5.46 13.69 59.34
C ASN A 4 -6.13 12.36 58.88
N MET A 5 -5.56 11.77 57.82
CA MET A 5 -4.67 10.59 57.84
C MET A 5 -4.89 9.54 58.96
N LYS A 6 -5.07 8.26 58.56
CA LYS A 6 -4.18 7.13 58.97
C LYS A 6 -4.52 5.77 58.36
N LEU A 7 -3.43 5.12 57.94
CA LEU A 7 -3.21 3.72 57.61
C LEU A 7 -3.40 2.81 58.84
N ILE A 8 -4.08 1.65 58.72
CA ILE A 8 -3.94 0.53 59.67
C ILE A 8 -3.97 -0.81 58.92
N LEU A 9 -2.89 -1.56 59.14
CA LEU A 9 -2.66 -2.97 58.80
C LEU A 9 -3.08 -3.81 60.04
N VAL A 10 -3.85 -4.89 59.87
CA VAL A 10 -4.00 -5.94 60.90
C VAL A 10 -4.05 -7.32 60.24
N THR A 11 -3.08 -8.16 60.62
CA THR A 11 -2.99 -9.60 60.40
C THR A 11 -3.61 -10.39 61.57
N VAL A 12 -3.69 -11.72 61.43
CA VAL A 12 -4.07 -12.80 62.41
C VAL A 12 -5.53 -13.28 62.23
N GLY A 13 -5.86 -14.57 62.09
CA GLY A 13 -5.07 -15.80 62.11
C GLY A 13 -5.94 -17.07 62.02
N VAL A 14 -5.25 -18.18 61.69
CA VAL A 14 -5.41 -19.60 62.09
C VAL A 14 -6.81 -20.15 62.45
N GLY A 15 -7.22 -21.19 61.71
CA GLY A 15 -8.22 -22.19 62.13
C GLY A 15 -7.81 -23.60 61.66
N ILE A 16 -7.33 -24.41 62.61
CA ILE A 16 -6.89 -25.80 62.48
C ILE A 16 -8.11 -26.74 62.49
N LEU A 17 -8.10 -27.81 61.68
CA LEU A 17 -8.80 -29.05 62.05
C LEU A 17 -7.91 -30.28 61.77
N PHE A 18 -7.65 -31.00 62.86
CA PHE A 18 -6.97 -32.29 62.97
C PHE A 18 -7.87 -33.43 62.49
N THR A 19 -7.27 -34.44 61.85
CA THR A 19 -7.61 -35.85 62.13
C THR A 19 -6.35 -36.71 62.09
N ILE A 20 -6.03 -37.30 63.24
CA ILE A 20 -5.02 -38.33 63.49
C ILE A 20 -5.61 -39.69 63.14
N SER A 21 -4.78 -40.56 62.55
CA SER A 21 -4.70 -42.02 62.80
C SER A 21 -3.55 -42.58 61.96
N ILE A 22 -2.72 -43.57 62.31
CA ILE A 22 -2.36 -44.35 63.51
C ILE A 22 -1.04 -45.05 63.08
N PHE A 23 -0.12 -45.29 64.03
CA PHE A 23 1.17 -45.95 63.79
C PHE A 23 1.04 -47.40 63.31
N GLY A 24 1.89 -47.78 62.34
CA GLY A 24 2.24 -49.17 62.02
C GLY A 24 3.74 -49.27 61.79
N LEU A 25 4.46 -49.74 62.81
CA LEU A 25 5.91 -49.93 62.80
C LEU A 25 6.24 -51.28 62.16
N ALA A 26 7.01 -51.29 61.07
CA ALA A 26 7.68 -52.48 60.56
C ALA A 26 9.13 -52.13 60.22
N ILE A 27 10.06 -52.67 60.99
CA ILE A 27 11.50 -52.57 60.80
C ILE A 27 11.88 -53.63 59.76
N ALA A 28 12.42 -53.23 58.61
CA ALA A 28 13.13 -54.12 57.70
C ALA A 28 14.28 -53.37 56.99
N THR A 29 15.47 -53.61 57.51
CA THR A 29 16.79 -53.61 56.85
C THR A 29 17.04 -52.67 55.66
N LEU A 30 17.93 -51.69 55.87
CA LEU A 30 18.67 -51.00 54.81
C LEU A 30 19.45 -52.01 53.95
N VAL A 31 19.17 -52.01 52.63
CA VAL A 31 20.22 -52.21 51.63
C VAL A 31 20.37 -50.87 50.91
N LYS A 32 21.54 -50.26 51.07
CA LYS A 32 21.93 -49.02 50.41
C LYS A 32 22.28 -49.37 48.96
N VAL A 33 21.27 -49.43 48.08
CA VAL A 33 21.52 -49.41 46.63
C VAL A 33 21.71 -47.94 46.25
N ASN A 34 22.89 -47.59 45.74
CA ASN A 34 23.09 -46.30 45.10
C ASN A 34 22.20 -46.25 43.85
N THR A 35 20.97 -45.75 44.00
CA THR A 35 20.16 -45.31 42.87
C THR A 35 20.90 -44.17 42.20
N ILE A 36 21.48 -44.44 41.04
CA ILE A 36 21.86 -43.41 40.07
C ILE A 36 20.59 -42.57 39.88
N LYS A 37 20.62 -41.30 40.33
CA LYS A 37 19.61 -40.32 39.93
C LYS A 37 19.75 -40.19 38.40
N SER A 38 18.91 -40.92 37.68
CA SER A 38 18.62 -40.58 36.29
C SER A 38 17.97 -39.20 36.35
N SER A 39 18.76 -38.18 36.06
CA SER A 39 18.26 -36.84 35.83
C SER A 39 17.55 -36.89 34.49
N THR A 40 16.27 -37.27 34.49
CA THR A 40 15.41 -37.04 33.35
C THR A 40 15.34 -35.54 33.14
N ILE A 41 16.09 -35.08 32.14
CA ILE A 41 15.98 -33.73 31.61
C ILE A 41 14.57 -33.65 31.00
N THR A 42 13.63 -33.08 31.73
CA THR A 42 12.32 -32.75 31.18
C THR A 42 12.49 -31.51 30.32
N THR A 43 12.92 -31.67 29.06
CA THR A 43 12.79 -30.61 28.07
C THR A 43 11.30 -30.47 27.77
N THR A 44 10.67 -29.39 28.24
CA THR A 44 9.32 -29.02 27.81
C THR A 44 9.31 -28.95 26.28
N PRO A 45 8.45 -29.69 25.57
CA PRO A 45 8.41 -29.62 24.11
C PRO A 45 8.10 -28.17 23.71
N LYS A 46 8.90 -27.63 22.78
CA LYS A 46 8.69 -26.29 22.25
C LYS A 46 7.31 -26.20 21.60
N SER A 47 6.62 -25.08 21.78
CA SER A 47 5.37 -24.82 21.07
C SER A 47 5.61 -24.79 19.56
N LEU A 48 4.59 -25.11 18.77
CA LEU A 48 4.67 -25.08 17.31
C LEU A 48 5.11 -23.69 16.80
N ASP A 49 4.63 -22.62 17.43
CA ASP A 49 5.00 -21.25 17.11
C ASP A 49 6.51 -21.00 17.33
N SER A 50 7.06 -21.52 18.43
CA SER A 50 8.50 -21.42 18.74
C SER A 50 9.33 -22.24 17.77
N ILE A 51 8.85 -23.42 17.36
CA ILE A 51 9.51 -24.25 16.35
C ILE A 51 9.54 -23.54 15.00
N LEU A 52 8.42 -22.95 14.58
CA LEU A 52 8.33 -22.20 13.32
C LEU A 52 9.24 -20.96 13.35
N ALA A 53 9.17 -20.14 14.41
CA ALA A 53 9.97 -18.94 14.53
C ALA A 53 11.48 -19.24 14.51
N GLU A 54 11.91 -20.30 15.21
CA GLU A 54 13.31 -20.73 15.21
C GLU A 54 13.77 -21.40 13.91
N SER A 55 12.84 -21.89 13.10
CA SER A 55 13.14 -22.46 11.78
C SER A 55 13.50 -21.40 10.74
N ILE A 56 13.13 -20.14 10.97
CA ILE A 56 13.45 -19.02 10.07
C ILE A 56 14.88 -18.55 10.36
N ARG A 57 15.78 -18.80 9.40
CA ARG A 57 17.19 -18.43 9.54
C ARG A 57 17.51 -17.19 8.72
N ILE A 58 18.19 -16.24 9.35
CA ILE A 58 18.57 -14.98 8.69
C ILE A 58 19.43 -15.21 7.45
N ASN A 59 20.31 -16.21 7.46
CA ASN A 59 21.17 -16.52 6.31
C ASN A 59 20.34 -16.98 5.11
N ASP A 60 19.35 -17.86 5.32
CA ASP A 60 18.47 -18.36 4.27
C ASP A 60 17.66 -17.20 3.66
N VAL A 61 17.16 -16.27 4.50
CA VAL A 61 16.49 -15.05 4.03
C VAL A 61 17.44 -14.19 3.19
N MET A 62 18.66 -13.96 3.66
CA MET A 62 19.66 -13.17 2.95
C MET A 62 20.09 -13.80 1.62
N ASP A 63 20.14 -15.13 1.52
CA ASP A 63 20.45 -15.82 0.27
C ASP A 63 19.41 -15.54 -0.81
N HIS A 64 18.13 -15.56 -0.45
CA HIS A 64 17.04 -15.19 -1.36
C HIS A 64 17.08 -13.70 -1.73
N LEU A 65 17.31 -12.80 -0.77
CA LEU A 65 17.44 -11.36 -1.06
C LEU A 65 18.62 -11.08 -2.01
N ASN A 66 19.75 -11.75 -1.81
CA ASN A 66 20.91 -11.66 -2.70
C ASN A 66 20.60 -12.22 -4.10
N ALA A 67 19.83 -13.30 -4.20
CA ALA A 67 19.39 -13.84 -5.48
C ALA A 67 18.48 -12.84 -6.23
N PHE A 68 17.51 -12.22 -5.54
CA PHE A 68 16.67 -11.18 -6.12
C PHE A 68 17.47 -9.97 -6.58
N GLN A 69 18.46 -9.53 -5.80
CA GLN A 69 19.34 -8.44 -6.21
C GLN A 69 20.18 -8.82 -7.45
N ARG A 70 20.72 -10.04 -7.52
CA ARG A 70 21.45 -10.51 -8.72
C ARG A 70 20.55 -10.53 -9.96
N ILE A 71 19.30 -10.97 -9.82
CA ILE A 71 18.32 -10.95 -10.91
C ILE A 71 18.08 -9.51 -11.36
N ALA A 72 17.88 -8.57 -10.44
CA ALA A 72 17.71 -7.16 -10.78
C ALA A 72 18.94 -6.61 -11.52
N THR A 73 20.14 -6.80 -10.98
CA THR A 73 21.39 -6.31 -11.57
C THR A 73 21.62 -6.86 -12.97
N SER A 74 21.34 -8.14 -13.22
CA SER A 74 21.45 -8.75 -14.55
C SER A 74 20.32 -8.41 -15.52
N SER A 75 19.27 -7.71 -15.05
CA SER A 75 18.07 -7.38 -15.82
C SER A 75 17.82 -5.87 -15.88
N ASN A 76 18.86 -5.09 -16.19
CA ASN A 76 18.82 -3.62 -16.28
C ASN A 76 18.46 -2.93 -14.95
N GLY A 77 18.88 -3.52 -13.83
CA GLY A 77 18.75 -2.93 -12.51
C GLY A 77 17.36 -3.02 -11.88
N ASN A 78 16.41 -3.79 -12.43
CA ASN A 78 15.06 -3.88 -11.86
C ASN A 78 14.39 -5.25 -12.10
N ARG A 79 13.40 -5.57 -11.26
CA ARG A 79 12.44 -6.68 -11.41
C ARG A 79 11.00 -6.17 -11.53
N ALA A 80 10.84 -4.99 -12.13
CA ALA A 80 9.52 -4.37 -12.29
C ALA A 80 8.60 -5.24 -13.16
N VAL A 81 7.29 -5.19 -12.89
CA VAL A 81 6.30 -5.96 -13.65
C VAL A 81 6.49 -5.75 -15.15
N THR A 82 6.33 -6.83 -15.93
CA THR A 82 6.58 -6.91 -17.38
C THR A 82 8.02 -6.71 -17.86
N THR A 83 9.00 -6.68 -16.96
CA THR A 83 10.42 -6.71 -17.36
C THR A 83 10.99 -8.13 -17.35
N ILE A 84 12.14 -8.31 -18.00
CA ILE A 84 12.87 -9.59 -17.98
C ILE A 84 13.22 -10.00 -16.54
N GLY A 85 13.57 -9.02 -15.68
CA GLY A 85 13.88 -9.28 -14.28
C GLY A 85 12.69 -9.83 -13.49
N TYR A 86 11.47 -9.40 -13.82
CA TYR A 86 10.26 -9.97 -13.25
C TYR A 86 10.07 -11.44 -13.65
N ASN A 87 10.24 -11.77 -14.93
CA ASN A 87 10.14 -13.16 -15.40
C ASN A 87 11.22 -14.07 -14.78
N HIS A 88 12.46 -13.58 -14.66
CA HIS A 88 13.51 -14.29 -13.95
C HIS A 88 13.19 -14.49 -12.47
N THR A 89 12.55 -13.52 -11.82
CA THR A 89 12.09 -13.64 -10.42
C THR A 89 11.02 -14.72 -10.29
N LEU A 90 10.05 -14.76 -11.21
CA LEU A 90 9.03 -15.80 -11.21
C LEU A 90 9.64 -17.20 -11.36
N ASN A 91 10.62 -17.35 -12.25
CA ASN A 91 11.33 -18.62 -12.41
C ASN A 91 12.08 -18.99 -11.14
N TYR A 92 12.88 -18.08 -10.59
CA TYR A 92 13.64 -18.34 -9.37
C TYR A 92 12.76 -18.83 -8.20
N ILE A 93 11.64 -18.16 -7.94
CA ILE A 93 10.73 -18.55 -6.85
C ILE A 93 10.08 -19.91 -7.17
N THR A 94 9.60 -20.11 -8.39
CA THR A 94 8.97 -21.37 -8.80
C THR A 94 9.94 -22.55 -8.67
N ASP A 95 11.16 -22.38 -9.17
CA ASP A 95 12.21 -23.41 -9.16
C ASP A 95 12.66 -23.70 -7.72
N THR A 96 12.80 -22.66 -6.89
CA THR A 96 13.15 -22.81 -5.47
C THR A 96 12.07 -23.59 -4.71
N LEU A 97 10.80 -23.25 -4.90
CA LEU A 97 9.70 -23.95 -4.25
C LEU A 97 9.61 -25.40 -4.73
N ALA A 98 9.73 -25.65 -6.03
CA ALA A 98 9.69 -26.99 -6.60
C ALA A 98 10.87 -27.86 -6.13
N ALA A 99 12.06 -27.28 -5.93
CA ALA A 99 13.24 -28.02 -5.50
C ALA A 99 13.28 -28.31 -3.99
N ASN A 100 12.64 -27.48 -3.16
CA ASN A 100 12.79 -27.53 -1.70
C ASN A 100 11.49 -27.84 -0.94
N THR A 101 10.37 -27.99 -1.64
CA THR A 101 9.07 -28.28 -1.04
C THR A 101 8.32 -29.36 -1.83
N ASN A 102 7.22 -29.85 -1.26
CA ASN A 102 6.26 -30.72 -1.95
C ASN A 102 4.99 -29.96 -2.36
N PHE A 103 5.04 -28.64 -2.44
CA PHE A 103 3.88 -27.82 -2.78
C PHE A 103 3.47 -28.04 -4.24
N ASN A 104 2.18 -27.95 -4.51
CA ASN A 104 1.65 -27.87 -5.85
C ASN A 104 1.84 -26.43 -6.36
N VAL A 105 2.94 -26.19 -7.07
CA VAL A 105 3.32 -24.85 -7.55
C VAL A 105 2.81 -24.62 -8.97
N SER A 106 2.08 -23.54 -9.17
CA SER A 106 1.59 -23.10 -10.46
C SER A 106 1.77 -21.59 -10.64
N LYS A 107 1.80 -21.14 -11.90
CA LYS A 107 1.79 -19.72 -12.26
C LYS A 107 0.40 -19.36 -12.77
N ALA A 108 -0.25 -18.41 -12.12
CA ALA A 108 -1.52 -17.86 -12.57
C ALA A 108 -1.24 -16.55 -13.33
N PHE A 109 -1.34 -16.61 -14.65
CA PHE A 109 -1.16 -15.44 -15.50
C PHE A 109 -2.47 -14.70 -15.70
N PHE A 110 -2.40 -13.37 -15.63
CA PHE A 110 -3.50 -12.49 -15.97
C PHE A 110 -2.97 -11.32 -16.80
N PRO A 111 -3.77 -10.82 -17.76
CA PRO A 111 -3.37 -9.67 -18.55
C PRO A 111 -3.41 -8.41 -17.69
N VAL A 112 -2.35 -7.61 -17.72
CA VAL A 112 -2.41 -6.22 -17.24
C VAL A 112 -2.49 -5.29 -18.43
N ARG A 113 -3.39 -4.30 -18.34
CA ARG A 113 -3.44 -3.21 -19.31
C ARG A 113 -2.18 -2.38 -19.15
N GLN A 114 -1.48 -2.20 -20.26
CA GLN A 114 -0.35 -1.29 -20.34
C GLN A 114 -0.67 -0.20 -21.34
N PHE A 115 -0.34 1.03 -20.95
CA PHE A 115 -0.39 2.18 -21.84
C PHE A 115 0.91 2.93 -21.67
N ALA A 116 1.39 3.52 -22.75
CA ALA A 116 2.44 4.51 -22.73
C ALA A 116 1.88 5.84 -23.22
N MET A 117 2.47 6.94 -22.77
CA MET A 117 2.20 8.24 -23.38
C MET A 117 2.72 8.22 -24.82
N ALA A 118 1.85 8.53 -25.78
CA ALA A 118 2.21 8.65 -27.20
C ALA A 118 2.97 9.96 -27.48
N SER A 119 2.66 10.98 -26.69
CA SER A 119 3.30 12.30 -26.70
C SER A 119 3.25 12.88 -25.29
N ASP A 120 4.03 13.92 -25.04
CA ASP A 120 3.89 14.67 -23.79
C ASP A 120 2.47 15.25 -23.68
N PRO A 121 1.87 15.21 -22.48
CA PRO A 121 0.55 15.77 -22.24
C PRO A 121 0.58 17.29 -22.36
N ILE A 122 -0.54 17.87 -22.77
CA ILE A 122 -0.71 19.33 -22.90
C ILE A 122 -1.69 19.79 -21.85
N LEU A 123 -1.32 20.82 -21.10
CA LEU A 123 -2.20 21.57 -20.21
C LEU A 123 -2.05 23.05 -20.50
N ILE A 124 -3.17 23.71 -20.81
CA ILE A 124 -3.25 25.14 -21.07
C ILE A 124 -4.43 25.69 -20.29
N SER A 125 -4.28 26.82 -19.63
CA SER A 125 -5.40 27.55 -19.04
C SER A 125 -5.76 28.80 -19.83
N SER A 126 -7.02 29.19 -19.75
CA SER A 126 -7.50 30.52 -20.09
C SER A 126 -8.10 31.13 -18.84
N ILE A 127 -7.61 32.29 -18.44
CA ILE A 127 -8.18 33.11 -17.37
C ILE A 127 -8.51 34.47 -17.98
N ASN A 128 -9.78 34.77 -18.16
CA ASN A 128 -10.24 36.00 -18.84
C ASN A 128 -9.64 36.19 -20.23
N GLY A 129 -9.46 35.10 -20.98
CA GLY A 129 -8.87 35.13 -22.32
C GLY A 129 -7.34 35.17 -22.33
N VAL A 130 -6.68 35.38 -21.19
CA VAL A 130 -5.22 35.27 -21.08
C VAL A 130 -4.85 33.79 -21.08
N ILE A 131 -4.08 33.39 -22.10
CA ILE A 131 -3.65 32.01 -22.29
C ILE A 131 -2.32 31.76 -21.58
N LYS A 132 -2.24 30.68 -20.82
CA LYS A 132 -1.00 30.20 -20.21
C LYS A 132 -0.78 28.73 -20.52
N ASN A 133 0.37 28.42 -21.12
CA ASN A 133 0.86 27.06 -21.28
C ASN A 133 1.64 26.67 -20.02
N TYR A 134 1.45 25.43 -19.58
CA TYR A 134 2.20 24.87 -18.46
C TYR A 134 3.29 23.93 -18.97
N THR A 135 4.37 23.83 -18.21
CA THR A 135 5.52 22.98 -18.55
C THR A 135 5.32 21.57 -18.02
N PHE A 136 5.20 20.60 -18.93
CA PHE A 136 5.37 19.19 -18.61
C PHE A 136 6.86 18.86 -18.49
N SER A 137 7.25 18.09 -17.47
CA SER A 137 8.59 17.51 -17.39
C SER A 137 8.57 16.22 -16.54
N LYS A 138 9.47 15.30 -16.88
CA LYS A 138 9.79 14.13 -16.04
C LYS A 138 10.73 14.50 -14.88
N ASP A 139 11.49 15.58 -15.02
CA ASP A 139 12.18 16.22 -13.91
C ASP A 139 11.18 17.10 -13.15
N LEU A 140 10.68 16.56 -12.03
CA LEU A 140 9.66 17.21 -11.21
C LEU A 140 10.17 18.53 -10.58
N SER A 141 11.47 18.78 -10.53
CA SER A 141 12.02 20.01 -9.95
C SER A 141 11.75 21.26 -10.80
N VAL A 142 11.48 21.07 -12.11
CA VAL A 142 11.23 22.15 -13.08
C VAL A 142 9.83 22.06 -13.72
N ALA A 143 9.02 21.07 -13.32
CA ALA A 143 7.70 20.81 -13.91
C ALA A 143 6.61 21.68 -13.29
N ASP A 144 5.75 22.28 -14.12
CA ASP A 144 4.48 22.84 -13.65
C ASP A 144 3.47 21.73 -13.36
N PHE A 145 3.53 20.64 -14.13
CA PHE A 145 2.68 19.47 -13.95
C PHE A 145 3.36 18.19 -14.47
N THR A 146 2.83 17.04 -14.06
CA THR A 146 3.24 15.72 -14.53
C THR A 146 2.04 14.82 -14.80
N TYR A 147 2.29 13.74 -15.54
CA TYR A 147 1.31 12.70 -15.84
C TYR A 147 1.06 11.84 -14.60
N ILE A 148 -0.22 11.53 -14.33
CA ILE A 148 -0.58 10.57 -13.29
C ILE A 148 -0.67 9.19 -13.91
N GLU A 149 0.02 8.21 -13.33
CA GLU A 149 -0.06 6.82 -13.80
C GLU A 149 -1.51 6.30 -13.69
N LEU A 150 -1.95 5.56 -14.73
CA LEU A 150 -3.33 5.10 -14.91
C LEU A 150 -4.35 6.21 -15.21
N SER A 151 -3.91 7.42 -15.55
CA SER A 151 -4.73 8.45 -16.19
C SER A 151 -5.24 8.00 -17.57
N THR A 152 -6.46 8.40 -17.95
CA THR A 152 -7.03 8.05 -19.25
C THR A 152 -6.76 9.12 -20.32
N ARG A 153 -7.06 8.80 -21.58
CA ARG A 153 -6.96 9.72 -22.72
C ARG A 153 -7.85 10.95 -22.52
N ALA A 154 -7.40 12.12 -22.97
CA ALA A 154 -8.19 13.35 -23.06
C ALA A 154 -7.88 14.09 -24.36
N ASP A 155 -8.90 14.76 -24.91
CA ASP A 155 -8.80 15.60 -26.11
C ASP A 155 -9.65 16.87 -25.96
N PHE A 156 -9.40 17.64 -24.89
CA PHE A 156 -10.11 18.89 -24.62
C PHE A 156 -9.44 20.01 -25.40
N THR A 157 -9.78 20.10 -26.69
CA THR A 157 -9.31 21.16 -27.59
C THR A 157 -10.01 22.50 -27.37
N ASN A 158 -11.16 22.51 -26.69
CA ASN A 158 -11.82 23.71 -26.20
C ASN A 158 -11.55 23.88 -24.69
N PHE A 159 -11.62 25.13 -24.19
CA PHE A 159 -11.51 25.38 -22.76
C PHE A 159 -12.71 24.82 -21.99
N VAL A 160 -12.47 23.80 -21.18
CA VAL A 160 -13.45 23.22 -20.26
C VAL A 160 -13.38 23.95 -18.92
N GLY A 161 -14.53 24.36 -18.40
CA GLY A 161 -14.58 25.06 -17.12
C GLY A 161 -14.08 24.23 -15.95
N ILE A 162 -13.51 24.88 -14.95
CA ILE A 162 -13.00 24.24 -13.73
C ILE A 162 -14.08 24.26 -12.63
N SER A 163 -14.13 23.21 -11.81
CA SER A 163 -14.82 23.20 -10.52
C SER A 163 -13.82 22.88 -9.42
N VAL A 164 -13.65 23.80 -8.47
CA VAL A 164 -12.80 23.58 -7.30
C VAL A 164 -13.55 22.67 -6.33
N ILE A 165 -12.96 21.54 -5.99
CA ILE A 165 -13.53 20.61 -5.02
C ILE A 165 -13.17 21.11 -3.61
N PRO A 166 -14.16 21.40 -2.74
CA PRO A 166 -13.96 21.77 -1.36
C PRO A 166 -13.06 20.81 -0.56
N ASN A 167 -12.53 21.32 0.55
CA ASN A 167 -11.67 20.59 1.48
C ASN A 167 -10.47 19.97 0.75
N VAL A 168 -10.45 18.64 0.67
CA VAL A 168 -9.46 17.86 -0.06
C VAL A 168 -10.13 16.77 -0.91
N GLY A 169 -11.44 16.85 -1.18
CA GLY A 169 -12.12 15.90 -2.06
C GLY A 169 -12.05 14.43 -1.61
N CYS A 170 -12.05 14.17 -0.30
CA CYS A 170 -11.95 12.80 0.24
C CYS A 170 -13.30 12.17 0.54
N PHE A 171 -14.37 12.97 0.55
CA PHE A 171 -15.72 12.50 0.80
C PHE A 171 -16.62 12.92 -0.34
N ASP A 172 -17.59 12.08 -0.69
CA ASP A 172 -18.59 12.38 -1.74
C ASP A 172 -19.31 13.72 -1.52
N ALA A 173 -19.52 14.13 -0.27
CA ALA A 173 -20.06 15.44 0.09
C ALA A 173 -19.19 16.61 -0.43
N ASP A 174 -17.86 16.47 -0.46
CA ASP A 174 -16.97 17.50 -1.02
C ASP A 174 -17.33 17.74 -2.50
N TRP A 175 -17.51 16.67 -3.26
CA TRP A 175 -17.78 16.72 -4.70
C TRP A 175 -19.17 17.26 -5.01
N LYS A 176 -20.18 16.85 -4.24
CA LYS A 176 -21.57 17.36 -4.36
C LYS A 176 -21.69 18.83 -3.96
N ASN A 177 -20.83 19.31 -3.07
CA ASN A 177 -20.79 20.71 -2.63
C ASN A 177 -19.90 21.60 -3.52
N ALA A 178 -19.31 21.06 -4.59
CA ALA A 178 -18.57 21.86 -5.55
C ALA A 178 -19.50 22.88 -6.22
N ASN A 179 -19.06 24.14 -6.29
CA ASN A 179 -19.79 25.22 -6.92
C ASN A 179 -18.85 25.98 -7.87
N PRO A 180 -19.08 25.94 -9.20
CA PRO A 180 -20.17 25.25 -9.89
C PRO A 180 -20.10 23.71 -9.78
N PRO A 181 -21.22 22.98 -9.98
CA PRO A 181 -21.24 21.51 -9.95
C PRO A 181 -20.22 20.90 -10.91
N VAL A 182 -19.54 19.83 -10.48
CA VAL A 182 -18.38 19.26 -11.20
C VAL A 182 -18.74 18.49 -12.48
N THR A 183 -20.00 18.09 -12.66
CA THR A 183 -20.43 17.27 -13.81
C THR A 183 -20.09 17.94 -15.15
N GLY A 184 -19.34 17.23 -16.00
CA GLY A 184 -18.86 17.72 -17.30
C GLY A 184 -17.76 18.79 -17.23
N ARG A 185 -17.24 19.09 -16.02
CA ARG A 185 -16.20 20.08 -15.77
C ARG A 185 -14.91 19.41 -15.30
N VAL A 186 -13.81 20.14 -15.33
CA VAL A 186 -12.54 19.66 -14.79
C VAL A 186 -12.51 19.90 -13.28
N ALA A 187 -12.42 18.83 -12.50
CA ALA A 187 -12.27 18.89 -11.05
C ALA A 187 -10.86 19.34 -10.68
N LEU A 188 -10.73 20.39 -9.88
CA LEU A 188 -9.45 20.81 -9.29
C LEU A 188 -9.43 20.43 -7.81
N VAL A 189 -8.53 19.52 -7.45
CA VAL A 189 -8.53 18.85 -6.14
C VAL A 189 -7.18 19.03 -5.45
N LYS A 190 -7.21 19.53 -4.22
CA LYS A 190 -6.00 19.63 -3.40
C LYS A 190 -5.54 18.25 -2.93
N ARG A 191 -4.23 18.00 -2.91
CA ARG A 191 -3.63 16.87 -2.18
C ARG A 191 -4.09 16.90 -0.71
N GLY A 192 -4.37 15.74 -0.14
CA GLY A 192 -4.87 15.63 1.22
C GLY A 192 -4.72 14.23 1.82
N VAL A 193 -5.64 13.89 2.71
CA VAL A 193 -5.52 12.75 3.64
C VAL A 193 -5.88 11.38 3.05
N CYS A 194 -6.76 11.33 2.05
CA CYS A 194 -7.17 10.09 1.39
C CYS A 194 -6.23 9.70 0.24
N ALA A 195 -6.35 8.45 -0.22
CA ALA A 195 -5.59 7.97 -1.35
C ALA A 195 -5.96 8.73 -2.63
N PHE A 196 -5.02 8.85 -3.56
CA PHE A 196 -5.28 9.49 -4.85
C PHE A 196 -6.29 8.70 -5.69
N SER A 197 -6.24 7.36 -5.61
CA SER A 197 -7.23 6.46 -6.23
C SER A 197 -8.65 6.80 -5.80
N ASP A 198 -8.88 7.10 -4.52
CA ASP A 198 -10.20 7.45 -4.00
C ASP A 198 -10.72 8.74 -4.65
N LYS A 199 -9.84 9.72 -4.88
CA LYS A 199 -10.19 10.95 -5.59
C LYS A 199 -10.56 10.67 -7.05
N GLY A 200 -9.85 9.76 -7.72
CA GLY A 200 -10.17 9.34 -9.09
C GLY A 200 -11.54 8.65 -9.17
N VAL A 201 -11.84 7.76 -8.21
CA VAL A 201 -13.15 7.10 -8.09
C VAL A 201 -14.26 8.12 -7.86
N LEU A 202 -14.08 9.04 -6.92
CA LEU A 202 -15.07 10.07 -6.61
C LEU A 202 -15.29 11.03 -7.80
N ALA A 203 -14.23 11.35 -8.54
CA ALA A 203 -14.33 12.15 -9.77
C ALA A 203 -15.20 11.46 -10.82
N ALA A 204 -14.97 10.16 -11.06
CA ALA A 204 -15.77 9.36 -11.98
C ALA A 204 -17.24 9.28 -11.52
N GLN A 205 -17.47 9.00 -10.23
CA GLN A 205 -18.82 8.91 -9.65
C GLN A 205 -19.61 10.22 -9.78
N ASN A 206 -18.94 11.37 -9.73
CA ASN A 206 -19.55 12.69 -9.87
C ASN A 206 -19.53 13.22 -11.32
N ASN A 207 -19.16 12.37 -12.29
CA ASN A 207 -19.13 12.68 -13.73
C ASN A 207 -18.22 13.87 -14.07
N ALA A 208 -17.08 14.01 -13.39
CA ALA A 208 -16.06 14.98 -13.77
C ALA A 208 -15.49 14.63 -15.15
N ALA A 209 -15.24 15.64 -15.98
CA ALA A 209 -14.62 15.43 -17.30
C ALA A 209 -13.15 15.02 -17.17
N ALA A 210 -12.44 15.60 -16.21
CA ALA A 210 -11.08 15.24 -15.83
C ALA A 210 -10.81 15.68 -14.37
N ILE A 211 -9.71 15.21 -13.79
CA ILE A 211 -9.23 15.60 -12.47
C ILE A 211 -7.81 16.19 -12.56
N LEU A 212 -7.64 17.40 -12.05
CA LEU A 212 -6.34 18.01 -11.81
C LEU A 212 -6.08 17.97 -10.30
N ILE A 213 -5.09 17.20 -9.88
CA ILE A 213 -4.69 17.13 -8.47
C ILE A 213 -3.51 18.07 -8.28
N TYR A 214 -3.52 18.98 -7.32
CA TYR A 214 -2.38 19.85 -7.06
C TYR A 214 -1.77 19.60 -5.69
N ASN A 215 -0.44 19.76 -5.58
CA ASN A 215 0.24 19.63 -4.29
C ASN A 215 -0.25 20.68 -3.30
N ASP A 216 -0.06 20.48 -2.00
CA ASP A 216 -0.68 21.32 -0.97
C ASP A 216 0.21 22.44 -0.41
N GLY A 217 1.50 22.44 -0.74
CA GLY A 217 2.45 23.48 -0.34
C GLY A 217 2.73 23.54 1.16
N VAL A 218 2.36 22.51 1.93
CA VAL A 218 2.50 22.53 3.41
C VAL A 218 3.97 22.51 3.84
N THR A 219 4.83 21.86 3.04
CA THR A 219 6.28 21.81 3.24
C THR A 219 6.99 22.07 1.90
N PRO A 220 8.29 22.47 1.91
CA PRO A 220 9.02 22.77 0.68
C PRO A 220 9.05 21.62 -0.35
N ASP A 221 9.10 20.37 0.10
CA ASP A 221 9.02 19.16 -0.73
C ASP A 221 7.62 18.88 -1.27
N ARG A 222 6.60 19.64 -0.84
CA ARG A 222 5.20 19.55 -1.28
C ARG A 222 4.78 20.73 -2.14
N VAL A 223 5.74 21.38 -2.80
CA VAL A 223 5.49 22.46 -3.77
C VAL A 223 5.43 21.93 -5.20
N GLN A 224 6.38 21.09 -5.59
CA GLN A 224 6.48 20.55 -6.95
C GLN A 224 5.44 19.44 -7.23
N PRO A 225 5.14 19.09 -8.49
CA PRO A 225 4.31 17.94 -8.80
C PRO A 225 4.90 16.64 -8.25
N MET A 226 4.07 15.60 -8.10
CA MET A 226 4.49 14.29 -7.58
C MET A 226 4.07 13.19 -8.55
N ALA A 227 4.94 12.21 -8.77
CA ALA A 227 4.60 10.98 -9.46
C ALA A 227 3.69 10.12 -8.57
N ILE A 228 2.47 9.85 -9.04
CA ILE A 228 1.44 9.08 -8.33
C ILE A 228 0.69 8.16 -9.29
N ASN A 229 -0.17 7.32 -8.72
CA ASN A 229 -0.98 6.33 -9.45
C ASN A 229 -2.45 6.40 -8.95
N LEU A 230 -3.43 6.27 -9.85
CA LEU A 230 -4.88 6.31 -9.52
C LEU A 230 -5.55 4.94 -9.40
N GLY A 231 -4.81 3.85 -9.60
CA GLY A 231 -5.33 2.49 -9.60
C GLY A 231 -5.93 2.08 -10.94
N GLN A 232 -6.03 0.76 -11.14
CA GLN A 232 -6.44 0.14 -12.41
C GLN A 232 -7.90 0.46 -12.79
N GLU A 233 -8.72 0.80 -11.81
CA GLU A 233 -10.13 1.16 -11.99
C GLU A 233 -10.34 2.64 -12.37
N ASN A 234 -9.26 3.41 -12.54
CA ASN A 234 -9.39 4.81 -12.91
C ASN A 234 -9.99 4.96 -14.32
N ALA A 235 -11.05 5.76 -14.40
CA ALA A 235 -11.79 6.00 -15.64
C ALA A 235 -11.77 7.47 -16.10
N VAL A 236 -11.01 8.34 -15.41
CA VAL A 236 -10.97 9.77 -15.71
C VAL A 236 -9.56 10.22 -16.15
N PRO A 237 -9.47 11.20 -17.06
CA PRO A 237 -8.20 11.83 -17.39
C PRO A 237 -7.69 12.62 -16.18
N ALA A 238 -6.40 12.51 -15.91
CA ALA A 238 -5.79 13.04 -14.72
C ALA A 238 -4.36 13.57 -14.93
N LEU A 239 -4.06 14.71 -14.30
CA LEU A 239 -2.70 15.26 -14.19
C LEU A 239 -2.44 15.74 -12.76
N PHE A 240 -1.16 15.75 -12.37
CA PHE A 240 -0.72 16.28 -11.09
C PHE A 240 0.00 17.62 -11.29
N LEU A 241 -0.43 18.66 -10.59
CA LEU A 241 0.08 20.03 -10.71
C LEU A 241 0.97 20.40 -9.52
N SER A 242 1.87 21.34 -9.74
CA SER A 242 2.57 22.04 -8.67
C SER A 242 1.58 22.86 -7.83
N PHE A 243 1.93 23.13 -6.58
CA PHE A 243 1.13 23.96 -5.68
C PHE A 243 0.89 25.37 -6.25
N PRO A 244 1.89 26.10 -6.80
CA PRO A 244 1.65 27.43 -7.35
C PRO A 244 0.66 27.43 -8.52
N VAL A 245 0.74 26.42 -9.39
CA VAL A 245 -0.19 26.28 -10.52
C VAL A 245 -1.60 26.00 -10.02
N GLY A 246 -1.76 25.03 -9.11
CA GLY A 246 -3.06 24.71 -8.53
C GLY A 246 -3.70 25.88 -7.79
N GLN A 247 -2.92 26.59 -6.96
CA GLN A 247 -3.39 27.80 -6.26
C GLN A 247 -3.87 28.89 -7.22
N ALA A 248 -3.11 29.16 -8.30
CA ALA A 248 -3.51 30.15 -9.30
C ALA A 248 -4.84 29.77 -9.97
N LEU A 249 -5.03 28.49 -10.30
CA LEU A 249 -6.29 28.00 -10.88
C LEU A 249 -7.45 28.01 -9.88
N VAL A 250 -7.21 27.74 -8.60
CA VAL A 250 -8.23 27.87 -7.54
C VAL A 250 -8.68 29.32 -7.42
N ALA A 251 -7.74 30.25 -7.28
CA ALA A 251 -8.04 31.67 -7.13
C ALA A 251 -8.85 32.21 -8.31
N ALA A 252 -8.48 31.83 -9.53
CA ALA A 252 -9.23 32.19 -10.73
C ALA A 252 -10.62 31.53 -10.73
N ALA A 253 -10.72 30.20 -10.59
CA ALA A 253 -12.00 29.51 -10.68
C ALA A 253 -13.02 29.88 -9.58
N GLN A 254 -12.57 30.41 -8.44
CA GLN A 254 -13.44 30.89 -7.36
C GLN A 254 -13.83 32.37 -7.50
N ASP A 255 -13.13 33.14 -8.33
CA ASP A 255 -13.51 34.50 -8.65
C ASP A 255 -14.62 34.50 -9.70
N SER A 256 -15.85 34.83 -9.26
CA SER A 256 -17.05 34.91 -10.10
C SER A 256 -16.96 35.93 -11.25
N SER A 257 -16.01 36.86 -11.21
CA SER A 257 -15.75 37.81 -12.29
C SER A 257 -14.85 37.24 -13.38
N THR A 258 -14.26 36.06 -13.15
CA THR A 258 -13.38 35.43 -14.12
C THR A 258 -14.05 34.29 -14.88
N ASN A 259 -13.75 34.21 -16.18
CA ASN A 259 -14.01 33.02 -16.96
C ASN A 259 -12.73 32.17 -17.01
N THR A 260 -12.72 31.07 -16.26
CA THR A 260 -11.58 30.17 -16.13
C THR A 260 -11.87 28.81 -16.74
N GLY A 261 -10.99 28.34 -17.62
CA GLY A 261 -11.06 27.00 -18.20
C GLY A 261 -9.70 26.45 -18.58
N VAL A 262 -9.66 25.15 -18.89
CA VAL A 262 -8.44 24.45 -19.33
C VAL A 262 -8.66 23.66 -20.62
N GLN A 263 -7.63 23.63 -21.45
CA GLN A 263 -7.44 22.60 -22.47
C GLN A 263 -6.52 21.52 -21.90
N LEU A 264 -6.84 20.27 -22.21
CA LEU A 264 -6.15 19.09 -21.71
C LEU A 264 -6.08 18.05 -22.81
N VAL A 265 -4.87 17.70 -23.23
CA VAL A 265 -4.64 16.61 -24.18
C VAL A 265 -3.74 15.58 -23.55
N ILE A 266 -4.20 14.33 -23.51
CA ILE A 266 -3.44 13.16 -23.05
C ILE A 266 -3.55 12.10 -24.13
N ASN A 267 -2.46 11.91 -24.87
CA ASN A 267 -2.38 10.89 -25.90
C ASN A 267 -1.73 9.63 -25.35
N LEU A 268 -2.42 8.51 -25.44
CA LEU A 268 -1.91 7.20 -25.04
C LEU A 268 -1.72 6.29 -26.25
N VAL A 269 -0.83 5.32 -26.12
CA VAL A 269 -0.80 4.12 -26.97
C VAL A 269 -1.05 2.93 -26.08
N ASP A 270 -2.00 2.09 -26.48
CA ASP A 270 -2.22 0.81 -25.82
C ASP A 270 -1.05 -0.10 -26.20
N LEU A 271 -0.34 -0.55 -25.18
CA LEU A 271 0.72 -1.52 -25.37
C LEU A 271 0.10 -2.93 -25.38
N PRO A 272 0.74 -3.91 -26.05
CA PRO A 272 0.28 -5.28 -26.03
C PRO A 272 0.08 -5.76 -24.59
N LEU A 273 -1.03 -6.47 -24.36
CA LEU A 273 -1.27 -7.11 -23.06
C LEU A 273 -0.07 -8.01 -22.75
N SER A 274 0.64 -7.67 -21.69
CA SER A 274 1.74 -8.48 -21.18
C SER A 274 1.19 -9.33 -20.04
N PRO A 275 1.25 -10.67 -20.14
CA PRO A 275 0.81 -11.52 -19.04
C PRO A 275 1.72 -11.30 -17.83
N VAL A 276 1.10 -11.04 -16.68
CA VAL A 276 1.76 -10.92 -15.38
C VAL A 276 1.35 -12.14 -14.56
N GLY A 277 2.29 -12.72 -13.82
CA GLY A 277 2.12 -14.01 -13.19
C GLY A 277 2.16 -13.91 -11.67
N ASN A 278 1.11 -14.38 -11.00
CA ASN A 278 1.24 -14.75 -9.58
C ASN A 278 1.76 -16.18 -9.48
N ILE A 279 2.48 -16.49 -8.40
CA ILE A 279 2.84 -17.86 -8.05
C ILE A 279 1.87 -18.33 -6.98
N CYS A 280 1.15 -19.41 -7.29
CA CYS A 280 0.29 -20.11 -6.35
C CYS A 280 1.00 -21.39 -5.92
N ALA A 281 1.20 -21.57 -4.63
CA ALA A 281 1.91 -22.72 -4.08
C ALA A 281 1.09 -23.33 -2.95
N ASP A 282 0.35 -24.39 -3.27
CA ASP A 282 -0.58 -25.03 -2.35
C ASP A 282 0.07 -26.22 -1.65
N THR A 283 -0.17 -26.37 -0.35
CA THR A 283 0.21 -27.60 0.35
C THR A 283 -0.61 -28.77 -0.20
N PRO A 284 -0.02 -29.96 -0.40
CA PRO A 284 -0.75 -31.10 -0.97
C PRO A 284 -1.82 -31.68 -0.03
N THR A 285 -1.83 -31.25 1.23
CA THR A 285 -2.72 -31.72 2.30
C THR A 285 -3.34 -30.53 3.04
N GLY A 286 -4.48 -30.74 3.67
CA GLY A 286 -5.21 -29.73 4.45
C GLY A 286 -6.72 -29.88 4.28
N ASP A 287 -7.49 -29.08 5.02
CA ASP A 287 -8.94 -28.99 4.80
C ASP A 287 -9.23 -27.93 3.73
N ALA A 288 -9.75 -28.36 2.58
CA ALA A 288 -10.07 -27.47 1.46
C ALA A 288 -11.18 -26.45 1.78
N THR A 289 -11.92 -26.64 2.88
CA THR A 289 -12.95 -25.70 3.36
C THR A 289 -12.40 -24.68 4.37
N GLN A 290 -11.15 -24.86 4.81
CA GLN A 290 -10.46 -23.98 5.76
C GLN A 290 -9.09 -23.59 5.22
N THR A 291 -9.09 -22.66 4.26
CA THR A 291 -7.87 -22.17 3.62
C THR A 291 -7.29 -20.97 4.35
N ILE A 292 -5.98 -21.01 4.63
CA ILE A 292 -5.21 -19.84 5.04
C ILE A 292 -4.39 -19.40 3.83
N VAL A 293 -4.56 -18.15 3.40
CA VAL A 293 -3.77 -17.56 2.32
C VAL A 293 -2.72 -16.65 2.93
N TYR A 294 -1.45 -16.97 2.67
CA TYR A 294 -0.32 -16.11 3.00
C TYR A 294 0.19 -15.43 1.73
N ASN A 295 0.12 -14.11 1.68
CA ASN A 295 0.57 -13.33 0.53
C ASN A 295 1.92 -12.68 0.83
N VAL A 296 2.90 -12.90 -0.05
CA VAL A 296 4.22 -12.28 0.03
C VAL A 296 4.41 -11.38 -1.19
N VAL A 297 4.62 -10.10 -0.95
CA VAL A 297 5.00 -9.13 -1.97
C VAL A 297 6.50 -8.94 -1.93
N VAL A 298 7.19 -9.33 -3.02
CA VAL A 298 8.64 -9.13 -3.15
C VAL A 298 8.89 -7.79 -3.84
N PHE A 299 9.15 -6.76 -3.04
CA PHE A 299 9.46 -5.42 -3.54
C PHE A 299 10.79 -5.39 -4.31
N ASN A 300 10.94 -4.41 -5.20
CA ASN A 300 12.17 -4.15 -5.94
C ASN A 300 13.25 -3.60 -5.04
#